data_AF-A0A523DIW8-F1
#
_entry.id   AF-A0A523DIW8-F1
#
_cell.length_a   1.000
_cell.length_b   1.000
_cell.length_c   1.000
_cell.angle_alpha   90.00
_cell.angle_beta   90.00
_cell.angle_gamma   90.00
#
_symmetry.space_group_name_H-M   'P 1'
#
loop_
_entity.id
_entity.type
_entity.pdbx_description
1 polymer ?
#
loop_
_entity_poly.entity_id
_entity_poly.type
_entity_poly.pdbx_seq_one_letter_code
_entity_poly.pdbx_strand_id
1 'polypeptide(L)'
;FSGRAAIIEDVATGDLRVGRFGWKSQQATLIAFGADAYLNEMGITSDLFPNEQSFGISPELMRLCDPIPDPEDILDPATGRRGIDNFESFLQLLAPIGRGPIDDQVRAGALMFDAIGCAACHVPSLQTGPSTNPLFDRRTVPLYSDLLLHAVGTGDGIGQAAAMPNEIRTPALWGLRFRRPLLHDGRAATVSDAIQAHGAEADLARQGFDALAPASRTALLAFLGSL
;
A
#
# COMPACT_ATOMS: atom_id res chain seq x y z
N PHE A 1 20.29 -0.03 -4.51
CA PHE A 1 18.98 0.00 -3.84
C PHE A 1 18.94 -1.11 -2.81
N SER A 2 18.41 -0.83 -1.61
CA SER A 2 18.43 -1.74 -0.44
C SER A 2 17.05 -2.33 -0.13
N GLY A 3 16.13 -2.27 -1.10
CA GLY A 3 14.75 -2.74 -0.98
C GLY A 3 14.64 -4.07 -0.25
N ARG A 4 13.82 -4.09 0.78
CA ARG A 4 13.69 -5.24 1.68
C ARG A 4 12.24 -5.68 1.82
N ALA A 5 12.00 -6.98 1.69
CA ALA A 5 10.70 -7.55 2.00
C ALA A 5 10.48 -7.50 3.53
N ALA A 6 9.33 -7.00 3.97
CA ALA A 6 8.92 -7.11 5.37
C ALA A 6 8.57 -8.57 5.67
N ILE A 7 9.19 -9.17 6.68
CA ILE A 7 8.80 -10.49 7.19
C ILE A 7 8.13 -10.27 8.54
N ILE A 8 6.87 -10.66 8.66
CA ILE A 8 6.03 -10.44 9.85
C ILE A 8 5.30 -11.72 10.23
N GLU A 9 4.85 -11.81 11.48
CA GLU A 9 3.91 -12.83 11.90
C GLU A 9 2.49 -12.41 11.48
N ASP A 10 1.79 -13.27 10.72
CA ASP A 10 0.43 -13.00 10.28
C ASP A 10 -0.58 -13.37 11.38
N VAL A 11 -1.25 -12.37 11.95
CA VAL A 11 -2.24 -12.53 13.04
C VAL A 11 -3.31 -13.56 12.74
N ALA A 12 -3.67 -13.76 11.46
CA ALA A 12 -4.70 -14.71 11.06
C ALA A 12 -4.26 -16.18 11.18
N THR A 13 -2.95 -16.45 11.22
CA THR A 13 -2.43 -17.83 11.16
C THR A 13 -1.26 -18.15 12.08
N GLY A 14 -0.56 -17.14 12.61
CA GLY A 14 0.68 -17.30 13.38
C GLY A 14 1.93 -17.61 12.53
N ASP A 15 1.79 -17.74 11.21
CA ASP A 15 2.93 -18.01 10.33
C ASP A 15 3.73 -16.75 10.02
N LEU A 16 5.05 -16.90 9.85
CA LEU A 16 5.87 -15.85 9.26
C LEU A 16 5.58 -15.71 7.76
N ARG A 17 5.20 -14.50 7.33
CA ARG A 17 4.84 -14.17 5.95
C ARG A 17 5.46 -12.86 5.51
N VAL A 18 5.49 -12.67 4.19
CA VAL A 18 5.83 -11.38 3.60
C VAL A 18 4.67 -10.40 3.86
N GLY A 19 4.96 -9.30 4.53
CA GLY A 19 4.07 -8.16 4.70
C GLY A 19 3.85 -7.44 3.38
N ARG A 20 2.58 -7.10 3.07
CA ARG A 20 2.18 -6.57 1.75
C ARG A 20 1.28 -5.33 1.83
N PHE A 21 0.54 -5.18 2.93
CA PHE A 21 -0.50 -4.16 3.08
C PHE A 21 -0.12 -3.14 4.15
N GLY A 22 -0.68 -1.93 4.01
CA GLY A 22 -0.30 -0.74 4.77
C GLY A 22 0.93 -0.01 4.20
N TRP A 23 1.26 1.14 4.79
CA TRP A 23 2.43 1.95 4.41
C TRP A 23 3.75 1.34 4.86
N LYS A 24 3.71 0.51 5.91
CA LYS A 24 4.89 -0.14 6.51
C LYS A 24 4.92 -1.64 6.25
N SER A 25 4.11 -2.12 5.31
CA SER A 25 3.93 -3.55 5.02
C SER A 25 3.56 -4.34 6.29
N GLN A 26 2.82 -3.74 7.21
CA GLN A 26 2.60 -4.30 8.55
C GLN A 26 1.54 -5.41 8.59
N GLN A 27 0.84 -5.67 7.48
CA GLN A 27 -0.12 -6.78 7.36
C GLN A 27 0.20 -7.66 6.15
N ALA A 28 0.05 -8.97 6.30
CA ALA A 28 0.42 -9.96 5.28
C ALA A 28 -0.74 -10.33 4.35
N THR A 29 -1.98 -10.28 4.86
CA THR A 29 -3.20 -10.72 4.18
C THR A 29 -4.25 -9.62 4.15
N LEU A 30 -5.22 -9.71 3.23
CA LEU A 30 -6.32 -8.76 3.15
C LEU A 30 -7.26 -8.90 4.34
N ILE A 31 -7.51 -10.13 4.83
CA ILE A 31 -8.30 -10.35 6.03
C ILE A 31 -7.68 -9.67 7.26
N ALA A 32 -6.36 -9.82 7.49
CA ALA A 32 -5.68 -9.16 8.61
C ALA A 32 -5.68 -7.63 8.45
N PHE A 33 -5.45 -7.13 7.22
CA PHE A 33 -5.50 -5.70 6.94
C PHE A 33 -6.90 -5.10 7.14
N GLY A 34 -7.96 -5.82 6.75
CA GLY A 34 -9.33 -5.39 6.97
C GLY A 34 -9.76 -5.43 8.43
N ALA A 35 -9.35 -6.47 9.16
CA ALA A 35 -9.66 -6.60 10.59
C ALA A 35 -8.91 -5.59 11.46
N ASP A 36 -7.65 -5.29 11.13
CA ASP A 36 -6.87 -4.21 11.75
C ASP A 36 -7.56 -2.85 11.51
N ALA A 37 -8.12 -2.65 10.31
CA ALA A 37 -8.87 -1.44 9.98
C ALA A 37 -10.21 -1.32 10.72
N TYR A 38 -10.89 -2.45 10.92
CA TYR A 38 -12.11 -2.51 11.74
C TYR A 38 -11.84 -2.02 13.16
N LEU A 39 -10.76 -2.51 13.79
CA LEU A 39 -10.41 -2.09 15.14
C LEU A 39 -10.00 -0.60 15.19
N ASN A 40 -8.97 -0.22 14.43
CA ASN A 40 -8.30 1.07 14.66
C ASN A 40 -9.02 2.27 14.02
N GLU A 41 -9.83 2.06 12.98
CA GLU A 41 -10.51 3.14 12.27
C GLU A 41 -12.01 3.16 12.52
N MET A 42 -12.62 2.00 12.79
CA MET A 42 -14.08 1.89 12.99
C MET A 42 -14.49 1.58 14.43
N GLY A 43 -13.58 1.08 15.29
CA GLY A 43 -13.90 0.64 16.64
C GLY A 43 -14.81 -0.60 16.63
N ILE A 44 -14.47 -1.58 15.78
CA ILE A 44 -15.19 -2.86 15.69
C ILE A 44 -14.17 -3.96 15.95
N THR A 45 -14.36 -4.73 17.00
CA THR A 45 -13.50 -5.87 17.32
C THR A 45 -13.93 -7.11 16.52
N SER A 46 -12.97 -8.02 16.33
CA SER A 46 -13.17 -9.30 15.64
C SER A 46 -12.40 -10.41 16.36
N ASP A 47 -12.57 -11.65 15.97
CA ASP A 47 -11.76 -12.75 16.52
C ASP A 47 -10.26 -12.64 16.20
N LEU A 48 -9.85 -11.90 15.16
CA LEU A 48 -8.44 -11.58 14.89
C LEU A 48 -7.91 -10.47 15.81
N PHE A 49 -8.77 -9.55 16.22
CA PHE A 49 -8.45 -8.41 17.08
C PHE A 49 -9.57 -8.20 18.11
N PRO A 50 -9.60 -9.01 19.19
CA PRO A 50 -10.77 -9.13 20.06
C PRO A 50 -10.82 -8.11 21.19
N ASN A 51 -9.85 -7.20 21.28
CA ASN A 51 -9.75 -6.25 22.37
C ASN A 51 -9.76 -4.82 21.83
N GLU A 52 -10.57 -3.99 22.46
CA GLU A 52 -10.67 -2.56 22.18
C GLU A 52 -9.36 -1.78 22.39
N GLN A 53 -9.20 -0.70 21.60
CA GLN A 53 -8.09 0.24 21.74
C GLN A 53 -8.39 1.27 22.84
N SER A 54 -8.11 0.89 24.08
CA SER A 54 -8.36 1.72 25.27
C SER A 54 -7.13 2.53 25.68
N PHE A 55 -6.75 3.55 24.89
CA PHE A 55 -5.60 4.40 25.20
C PHE A 55 -5.83 5.27 26.46
N GLY A 56 -5.37 4.77 27.62
CA GLY A 56 -5.46 5.49 28.90
C GLY A 56 -6.84 5.46 29.56
N ILE A 57 -7.73 4.57 29.09
CA ILE A 57 -9.07 4.35 29.63
C ILE A 57 -9.08 2.99 30.33
N SER A 58 -9.61 2.91 31.55
CA SER A 58 -9.71 1.62 32.24
C SER A 58 -10.80 0.74 31.61
N PRO A 59 -10.70 -0.60 31.68
CA PRO A 59 -11.76 -1.49 31.19
C PRO A 59 -13.14 -1.19 31.80
N GLU A 60 -13.20 -0.75 33.06
CA GLU A 60 -14.45 -0.37 33.72
C GLU A 60 -15.06 0.89 33.10
N LEU A 61 -14.24 1.88 32.79
CA LEU A 61 -14.70 3.11 32.13
C LEU A 61 -15.09 2.84 30.68
N MET A 62 -14.36 1.95 29.98
CA MET A 62 -14.70 1.56 28.61
C MET A 62 -16.09 0.95 28.55
N ARG A 63 -16.43 0.03 29.47
CA ARG A 63 -17.77 -0.60 29.54
C ARG A 63 -18.92 0.36 29.80
N LEU A 64 -18.67 1.59 30.24
CA LEU A 64 -19.71 2.61 30.38
C LEU A 64 -20.04 3.28 29.04
N CYS A 65 -19.07 3.34 28.13
CA CYS A 65 -19.18 3.99 26.83
C CYS A 65 -19.48 2.98 25.71
N ASP A 66 -19.02 1.75 25.86
CA ASP A 66 -19.29 0.63 24.99
C ASP A 66 -19.93 -0.52 25.78
N PRO A 67 -21.27 -0.63 25.76
CA PRO A 67 -21.98 -1.70 26.46
C PRO A 67 -22.10 -2.97 25.61
N ILE A 68 -21.63 -2.98 24.36
CA ILE A 68 -21.76 -4.13 23.48
C ILE A 68 -20.66 -5.15 23.83
N PRO A 69 -20.96 -6.45 23.86
CA PRO A 69 -19.92 -7.45 24.11
C PRO A 69 -19.00 -7.65 22.90
N ASP A 70 -17.69 -7.60 23.15
CA ASP A 70 -16.66 -8.01 22.20
C ASP A 70 -16.62 -9.55 21.96
N PRO A 71 -16.30 -10.01 20.73
CA PRO A 71 -16.18 -9.18 19.53
C PRO A 71 -17.53 -8.79 18.93
N GLU A 72 -17.68 -7.57 18.39
CA GLU A 72 -18.91 -7.22 17.66
C GLU A 72 -19.01 -7.96 16.33
N ASP A 73 -17.88 -8.16 15.64
CA ASP A 73 -17.86 -8.86 14.37
C ASP A 73 -17.86 -10.38 14.56
N ILE A 74 -19.07 -10.92 14.64
CA ILE A 74 -19.34 -12.35 14.79
C ILE A 74 -19.83 -12.99 13.48
N LEU A 75 -19.82 -14.32 13.44
CA LEU A 75 -20.39 -15.08 12.32
C LEU A 75 -21.89 -14.80 12.20
N ASP A 76 -22.31 -14.33 11.03
CA ASP A 76 -23.72 -14.28 10.65
C ASP A 76 -24.24 -15.72 10.48
N PRO A 77 -25.25 -16.17 11.25
CA PRO A 77 -25.78 -17.53 11.17
C PRO A 77 -26.37 -17.90 9.80
N ALA A 78 -26.82 -16.92 9.01
CA ALA A 78 -27.42 -17.17 7.70
C ALA A 78 -26.37 -17.43 6.62
N THR A 79 -25.21 -16.76 6.70
CA THR A 79 -24.16 -16.82 5.67
C THR A 79 -22.92 -17.60 6.12
N GLY A 80 -22.72 -17.78 7.43
CA GLY A 80 -21.53 -18.36 8.02
C GLY A 80 -20.28 -17.49 7.84
N ARG A 81 -20.45 -16.18 7.65
CA ARG A 81 -19.36 -15.22 7.41
C ARG A 81 -19.39 -14.09 8.44
N ARG A 82 -18.22 -13.58 8.80
CA ARG A 82 -18.06 -12.34 9.54
C ARG A 82 -18.13 -11.14 8.57
N GLY A 83 -18.26 -9.94 9.11
CA GLY A 83 -18.10 -8.69 8.38
C GLY A 83 -16.73 -8.59 7.71
N ILE A 84 -15.65 -8.93 8.40
CA ILE A 84 -14.29 -8.92 7.84
C ILE A 84 -14.12 -9.89 6.65
N ASP A 85 -14.83 -11.02 6.62
CA ASP A 85 -14.78 -11.97 5.49
C ASP A 85 -15.44 -11.38 4.23
N ASN A 86 -16.54 -10.65 4.43
CA ASN A 86 -17.22 -9.93 3.36
C ASN A 86 -16.38 -8.76 2.87
N PHE A 87 -15.71 -8.05 3.77
CA PHE A 87 -14.81 -6.95 3.43
C PHE A 87 -13.58 -7.44 2.66
N GLU A 88 -12.94 -8.54 3.10
CA GLU A 88 -11.86 -9.16 2.34
C GLU A 88 -12.31 -9.55 0.92
N SER A 89 -13.46 -10.22 0.81
CA SER A 89 -14.00 -10.66 -0.47
C SER A 89 -14.23 -9.48 -1.42
N PHE A 90 -14.74 -8.36 -0.89
CA PHE A 90 -14.91 -7.12 -1.64
C PHE A 90 -13.55 -6.57 -2.08
N LEU A 91 -12.60 -6.37 -1.16
CA LEU A 91 -11.27 -5.84 -1.47
C LEU A 91 -10.53 -6.67 -2.52
N GLN A 92 -10.60 -8.00 -2.41
CA GLN A 92 -9.92 -8.93 -3.30
C GLN A 92 -10.46 -8.89 -4.75
N LEU A 93 -11.75 -8.60 -4.91
CA LEU A 93 -12.43 -8.64 -6.22
C LEU A 93 -12.62 -7.25 -6.85
N LEU A 94 -12.15 -6.19 -6.20
CA LEU A 94 -12.14 -4.86 -6.80
C LEU A 94 -11.20 -4.82 -8.00
N ALA A 95 -11.77 -4.51 -9.16
CA ALA A 95 -10.98 -4.31 -10.36
C ALA A 95 -10.09 -3.06 -10.19
N PRO A 96 -8.82 -3.15 -10.61
CA PRO A 96 -7.91 -2.05 -10.51
C PRO A 96 -8.17 -1.01 -11.61
N ILE A 97 -7.78 0.25 -11.38
CA ILE A 97 -8.09 1.36 -12.26
C ILE A 97 -7.25 1.28 -13.55
N GLY A 98 -7.84 0.96 -14.70
CA GLY A 98 -7.11 0.91 -15.97
C GLY A 98 -6.32 2.20 -16.29
N ARG A 99 -5.27 2.10 -17.12
CA ARG A 99 -4.49 3.27 -17.56
C ARG A 99 -5.34 4.25 -18.40
N GLY A 100 -4.92 5.51 -18.42
CA GLY A 100 -5.39 6.50 -19.38
C GLY A 100 -4.91 6.23 -20.82
N PRO A 101 -5.23 7.12 -21.78
CA PRO A 101 -4.79 6.99 -23.16
C PRO A 101 -3.27 6.87 -23.31
N ILE A 102 -2.82 6.03 -24.25
CA ILE A 102 -1.39 5.76 -24.49
C ILE A 102 -0.99 6.26 -25.88
N ASP A 103 -0.44 7.46 -25.93
CA ASP A 103 0.12 8.09 -27.14
C ASP A 103 1.66 7.99 -27.17
N ASP A 104 2.28 8.64 -28.17
CA ASP A 104 3.75 8.64 -28.32
C ASP A 104 4.46 9.38 -27.20
N GLN A 105 3.83 10.41 -26.62
CA GLN A 105 4.40 11.14 -25.49
C GLN A 105 4.41 10.28 -24.22
N VAL A 106 3.34 9.52 -23.96
CA VAL A 106 3.28 8.55 -22.87
C VAL A 106 4.30 7.42 -23.06
N ARG A 107 4.49 6.93 -24.30
CA ARG A 107 5.52 5.94 -24.62
C ARG A 107 6.93 6.48 -24.37
N ALA A 108 7.22 7.71 -24.81
CA ALA A 108 8.48 8.38 -24.54
C ALA A 108 8.71 8.58 -23.03
N GLY A 109 7.66 8.94 -22.29
CA GLY A 109 7.71 9.09 -20.84
C GLY A 109 8.05 7.81 -20.09
N ALA A 110 7.52 6.67 -20.54
CA ALA A 110 7.87 5.35 -19.97
C ALA A 110 9.36 5.03 -20.14
N LEU A 111 9.95 5.41 -21.28
CA LEU A 111 11.40 5.26 -21.49
C LEU A 111 12.19 6.16 -20.53
N MET A 112 11.73 7.38 -20.28
CA MET A 112 12.39 8.28 -19.33
C MET A 112 12.28 7.75 -17.90
N PHE A 113 11.13 7.18 -17.52
CA PHE A 113 10.91 6.58 -16.21
C PHE A 113 11.91 5.47 -15.89
N ASP A 114 12.19 4.61 -16.88
CA ASP A 114 13.22 3.58 -16.77
C ASP A 114 14.63 4.19 -16.75
N ALA A 115 14.93 5.08 -17.71
CA ALA A 115 16.25 5.65 -17.90
C ALA A 115 16.79 6.46 -16.71
N ILE A 116 15.90 7.16 -15.97
CA ILE A 116 16.31 7.91 -14.77
C ILE A 116 16.28 7.06 -13.49
N GLY A 117 15.89 5.79 -13.57
CA GLY A 117 15.94 4.85 -12.45
C GLY A 117 14.70 4.80 -11.57
N CYS A 118 13.56 5.40 -11.96
CA CYS A 118 12.31 5.25 -11.19
C CYS A 118 11.87 3.78 -11.11
N ALA A 119 12.10 3.03 -12.18
CA ALA A 119 11.76 1.61 -12.28
C ALA A 119 12.56 0.70 -11.33
N ALA A 120 13.58 1.22 -10.63
CA ALA A 120 14.35 0.44 -9.67
C ALA A 120 13.52 0.02 -8.43
N CYS A 121 12.57 0.85 -8.00
CA CYS A 121 11.62 0.52 -6.93
C CYS A 121 10.18 0.42 -7.49
N HIS A 122 9.83 1.28 -8.43
CA HIS A 122 8.52 1.22 -9.10
C HIS A 122 8.54 0.27 -10.30
N VAL A 123 8.89 -1.00 -10.07
CA VAL A 123 9.05 -2.00 -11.14
C VAL A 123 7.76 -2.16 -11.94
N PRO A 124 7.79 -2.15 -13.29
CA PRO A 124 6.58 -2.05 -14.11
C PRO A 124 5.53 -3.14 -13.85
N SER A 125 5.98 -4.37 -13.55
CA SER A 125 5.08 -5.48 -13.27
C SER A 125 5.66 -6.49 -12.29
N LEU A 126 4.79 -7.12 -11.51
CA LEU A 126 5.08 -8.33 -10.75
C LEU A 126 4.22 -9.48 -11.24
N GLN A 127 4.60 -10.70 -10.87
CA GLN A 127 3.81 -11.91 -11.13
C GLN A 127 3.22 -12.41 -9.82
N THR A 128 1.92 -12.70 -9.80
CA THR A 128 1.30 -13.36 -8.64
C THR A 128 1.82 -14.79 -8.49
N GLY A 129 1.82 -15.29 -7.27
CA GLY A 129 2.16 -16.69 -6.99
C GLY A 129 1.07 -17.66 -7.44
N PRO A 130 1.29 -18.96 -7.20
CA PRO A 130 0.25 -19.97 -7.39
C PRO A 130 -1.00 -19.64 -6.57
N SER A 131 -2.19 -19.82 -7.16
CA SER A 131 -3.47 -19.59 -6.49
C SER A 131 -4.50 -20.64 -6.90
N THR A 132 -5.37 -21.03 -5.97
CA THR A 132 -6.55 -21.85 -6.26
C THR A 132 -7.63 -21.05 -6.98
N ASN A 133 -7.63 -19.73 -6.85
CA ASN A 133 -8.52 -18.87 -7.61
C ASN A 133 -7.87 -18.56 -8.97
N PRO A 134 -8.49 -18.99 -10.10
CA PRO A 134 -7.91 -18.82 -11.43
C PRO A 134 -7.75 -17.35 -11.85
N LEU A 135 -8.47 -16.41 -11.21
CA LEU A 135 -8.29 -14.98 -11.44
C LEU A 135 -6.94 -14.47 -10.94
N PHE A 136 -6.31 -15.17 -9.98
CA PHE A 136 -5.06 -14.74 -9.34
C PHE A 136 -3.90 -15.72 -9.55
N ASP A 137 -4.12 -16.89 -10.18
CA ASP A 137 -3.05 -17.86 -10.43
C ASP A 137 -2.07 -17.35 -11.50
N ARG A 138 -0.82 -17.11 -11.10
CA ARG A 138 0.31 -16.77 -11.99
C ARG A 138 0.00 -15.68 -13.03
N ARG A 139 -0.60 -14.59 -12.56
CA ARG A 139 -0.97 -13.43 -13.37
C ARG A 139 0.11 -12.37 -13.33
N THR A 140 0.37 -11.74 -14.48
CA THR A 140 1.19 -10.54 -14.55
C THR A 140 0.35 -9.33 -14.16
N VAL A 141 0.84 -8.55 -13.19
CA VAL A 141 0.16 -7.38 -12.64
C VAL A 141 1.03 -6.14 -12.87
N PRO A 142 0.59 -5.17 -13.69
CA PRO A 142 1.36 -3.97 -14.01
C PRO A 142 1.19 -2.86 -12.95
N LEU A 143 1.61 -3.13 -11.71
CA LEU A 143 1.36 -2.25 -10.56
C LEU A 143 2.37 -1.09 -10.40
N TYR A 144 3.51 -1.10 -11.09
CA TYR A 144 4.57 -0.10 -10.92
C TYR A 144 5.06 0.03 -9.47
N SER A 145 5.43 -1.08 -8.87
CA SER A 145 5.90 -1.20 -7.49
C SER A 145 6.49 -2.59 -7.25
N ASP A 146 7.57 -2.65 -6.49
CA ASP A 146 8.17 -3.89 -6.00
C ASP A 146 7.57 -4.36 -4.66
N LEU A 147 6.70 -3.55 -4.06
CA LEU A 147 6.09 -3.75 -2.74
C LEU A 147 7.11 -3.89 -1.59
N LEU A 148 8.36 -3.52 -1.81
CA LEU A 148 9.42 -3.59 -0.81
C LEU A 148 9.45 -2.32 0.06
N LEU A 149 10.06 -2.45 1.23
CA LEU A 149 10.39 -1.33 2.10
C LEU A 149 11.65 -0.64 1.60
N HIS A 150 11.60 0.70 1.51
CA HIS A 150 12.73 1.53 1.11
C HIS A 150 12.85 2.77 1.98
N ALA A 151 14.10 3.21 2.20
CA ALA A 151 14.40 4.50 2.80
C ALA A 151 14.60 5.57 1.72
N VAL A 152 13.50 6.16 1.25
CA VAL A 152 13.51 7.18 0.18
C VAL A 152 13.42 8.62 0.68
N GLY A 153 13.78 8.87 1.95
CA GLY A 153 13.76 10.21 2.55
C GLY A 153 12.38 10.72 2.95
N THR A 154 11.34 9.88 2.88
CA THR A 154 9.95 10.21 3.19
C THR A 154 9.39 9.43 4.37
N GLY A 155 10.22 8.83 5.23
CA GLY A 155 9.72 8.15 6.43
C GLY A 155 9.05 9.10 7.42
N ASP A 156 8.13 8.54 8.22
CA ASP A 156 7.39 9.22 9.29
C ASP A 156 8.13 9.23 10.65
N GLY A 157 9.27 8.55 10.76
CA GLY A 157 9.99 8.41 12.03
C GLY A 157 9.42 7.33 12.95
N ILE A 158 8.45 6.53 12.47
CA ILE A 158 7.78 5.50 13.26
C ILE A 158 8.19 4.12 12.72
N GLY A 159 8.80 3.31 13.61
CA GLY A 159 9.03 1.91 13.34
C GLY A 159 7.73 1.12 13.57
N GLN A 160 7.35 0.25 12.65
CA GLN A 160 6.14 -0.56 12.77
C GLN A 160 6.34 -1.93 12.14
N ALA A 161 5.97 -2.98 12.87
CA ALA A 161 6.23 -4.37 12.50
C ALA A 161 7.71 -4.55 12.11
N ALA A 162 7.99 -4.96 10.86
CA ALA A 162 9.35 -5.15 10.36
C ALA A 162 9.98 -3.90 9.70
N ALA A 163 9.25 -2.77 9.61
CA ALA A 163 9.72 -1.54 8.98
C ALA A 163 10.42 -0.61 9.97
N MET A 164 11.55 -0.06 9.55
CA MET A 164 12.30 0.95 10.28
C MET A 164 11.61 2.32 10.18
N PRO A 165 11.91 3.25 11.10
CA PRO A 165 11.37 4.62 11.11
C PRO A 165 11.43 5.37 9.78
N ASN A 166 12.50 5.18 9.02
CA ASN A 166 12.76 5.86 7.75
C ASN A 166 12.27 5.10 6.52
N GLU A 167 11.73 3.90 6.68
CA GLU A 167 11.29 3.05 5.58
C GLU A 167 9.79 3.21 5.31
N ILE A 168 9.42 3.21 4.04
CA ILE A 168 8.03 3.15 3.57
C ILE A 168 7.97 2.11 2.44
N ARG A 169 6.87 1.36 2.38
CA ARG A 169 6.60 0.44 1.27
C ARG A 169 6.42 1.23 -0.02
N THR A 170 7.10 0.85 -1.11
CA THR A 170 6.87 1.44 -2.43
C THR A 170 5.38 1.30 -2.82
N PRO A 171 4.58 2.39 -2.87
CA PRO A 171 3.18 2.26 -3.23
C PRO A 171 3.04 1.95 -4.73
N ALA A 172 2.02 1.16 -5.09
CA ALA A 172 1.67 0.93 -6.49
C ALA A 172 1.25 2.25 -7.13
N LEU A 173 1.78 2.57 -8.31
CA LEU A 173 1.39 3.78 -9.06
C LEU A 173 0.09 3.60 -9.84
N TRP A 174 -0.61 2.47 -9.65
CA TRP A 174 -1.87 2.20 -10.31
C TRP A 174 -2.94 3.22 -9.91
N GLY A 175 -3.52 3.91 -10.90
CA GLY A 175 -4.51 4.96 -10.68
C GLY A 175 -3.91 6.26 -10.14
N LEU A 176 -2.59 6.46 -10.24
CA LEU A 176 -1.87 7.65 -9.75
C LEU A 176 -2.57 8.96 -10.18
N ARG A 177 -3.10 9.03 -11.41
CA ARG A 177 -3.80 10.21 -11.93
C ARG A 177 -5.03 10.66 -11.12
N PHE A 178 -5.60 9.78 -10.31
CA PHE A 178 -6.75 10.07 -9.43
C PHE A 178 -6.39 10.22 -7.96
N ARG A 179 -5.11 10.02 -7.58
CA ARG A 179 -4.67 10.08 -6.18
C ARG A 179 -4.20 11.48 -5.83
N ARG A 180 -4.87 12.14 -4.89
CA ARG A 180 -4.42 13.37 -4.23
C ARG A 180 -4.97 13.44 -2.79
N PRO A 181 -4.18 13.94 -1.82
CA PRO A 181 -2.76 14.29 -1.92
C PRO A 181 -1.85 13.04 -2.05
N LEU A 182 -0.56 13.26 -2.30
CA LEU A 182 0.47 12.21 -2.48
C LEU A 182 1.42 12.13 -1.27
N LEU A 183 2.18 11.03 -1.21
CA LEU A 183 2.99 10.56 -0.07
C LEU A 183 2.13 10.10 1.11
N HIS A 184 2.74 9.32 2.02
CA HIS A 184 2.06 8.72 3.17
C HIS A 184 1.50 9.78 4.14
N ASP A 185 2.10 10.97 4.19
CA ASP A 185 1.72 12.11 5.03
C ASP A 185 0.89 13.17 4.27
N GLY A 186 0.58 12.94 3.00
CA GLY A 186 -0.23 13.83 2.18
C GLY A 186 0.40 15.20 1.89
N ARG A 187 1.71 15.40 2.10
CA ARG A 187 2.34 16.72 1.93
C ARG A 187 2.55 17.15 0.48
N ALA A 188 2.50 16.22 -0.47
CA ALA A 188 2.75 16.50 -1.89
C ALA A 188 1.43 16.72 -2.66
N ALA A 189 1.23 17.92 -3.18
CA ALA A 189 0.03 18.28 -3.95
C ALA A 189 0.08 17.80 -5.41
N THR A 190 1.29 17.66 -5.97
CA THR A 190 1.52 17.23 -7.34
C THR A 190 2.53 16.09 -7.43
N VAL A 191 2.53 15.39 -8.57
CA VAL A 191 3.51 14.35 -8.88
C VAL A 191 4.94 14.91 -8.85
N SER A 192 5.14 16.13 -9.34
CA SER A 192 6.45 16.80 -9.27
C SER A 192 6.88 17.03 -7.82
N ASP A 193 5.98 17.51 -6.94
CA ASP A 193 6.30 17.70 -5.51
C ASP A 193 6.67 16.37 -4.85
N ALA A 194 5.93 15.30 -5.19
CA ALA A 194 6.24 13.96 -4.70
C ALA A 194 7.63 13.49 -5.17
N ILE A 195 7.97 13.67 -6.45
CA ILE A 195 9.31 13.35 -6.98
C ILE A 195 10.39 14.15 -6.26
N GLN A 196 10.18 15.45 -6.04
CA GLN A 196 11.14 16.31 -5.33
C GLN A 196 11.34 15.94 -3.86
N ALA A 197 10.33 15.36 -3.23
CA ALA A 197 10.43 14.89 -1.85
C ALA A 197 11.20 13.57 -1.70
N HIS A 198 11.49 12.85 -2.80
CA HIS A 198 12.32 11.65 -2.75
C HIS A 198 13.79 12.01 -2.53
N GLY A 199 14.49 11.20 -1.73
CA GLY A 199 15.92 11.31 -1.52
C GLY A 199 16.51 9.97 -1.06
N ALA A 200 17.70 10.01 -0.47
CA ALA A 200 18.41 8.83 0.01
C ALA A 200 18.50 7.75 -1.09
N GLU A 201 17.84 6.60 -0.95
CA GLU A 201 17.85 5.56 -1.98
C GLU A 201 17.37 6.06 -3.35
N ALA A 202 16.46 7.04 -3.38
CA ALA A 202 15.87 7.59 -4.59
C ALA A 202 16.55 8.88 -5.11
N ASP A 203 17.68 9.31 -4.51
CA ASP A 203 18.33 10.58 -4.87
C ASP A 203 18.79 10.62 -6.34
N LEU A 204 19.28 9.50 -6.88
CA LEU A 204 19.70 9.43 -8.28
C LEU A 204 18.52 9.67 -9.23
N ALA A 205 17.35 9.10 -8.93
CA ALA A 205 16.15 9.28 -9.74
C ALA A 205 15.60 10.71 -9.64
N ARG A 206 15.60 11.32 -8.44
CA ARG A 206 15.24 12.73 -8.27
C ARG A 206 16.17 13.65 -9.05
N GLN A 207 17.49 13.47 -8.93
CA GLN A 207 18.47 14.27 -9.67
C GLN A 207 18.34 14.06 -11.19
N GLY A 208 18.05 12.83 -11.62
CA GLY A 208 17.74 12.52 -13.02
C GLY A 208 16.53 13.30 -13.52
N PHE A 209 15.45 13.37 -12.74
CA PHE A 209 14.29 14.21 -13.04
C PHE A 209 14.64 15.70 -13.15
N ASP A 210 15.48 16.20 -12.24
CA ASP A 210 15.95 17.59 -12.26
C ASP A 210 16.74 17.91 -13.54
N ALA A 211 17.57 16.98 -13.99
CA ALA A 211 18.41 17.12 -15.18
C ALA A 211 17.66 16.91 -16.52
N LEU A 212 16.42 16.41 -16.52
CA LEU A 212 15.66 16.20 -17.74
C LEU A 212 15.41 17.51 -18.49
N ALA A 213 15.65 17.48 -19.81
CA ALA A 213 15.21 18.54 -20.71
C ALA A 213 13.68 18.74 -20.61
N PRO A 214 13.15 19.96 -20.87
CA PRO A 214 11.72 20.24 -20.70
C PRO A 214 10.79 19.26 -21.42
N ALA A 215 11.13 18.86 -22.65
CA ALA A 215 10.34 17.89 -23.42
C ALA A 215 10.31 16.50 -22.76
N SER A 216 11.44 16.00 -22.28
CA SER A 216 11.53 14.71 -21.59
C SER A 216 10.81 14.73 -20.25
N ARG A 217 10.88 15.84 -19.51
CA ARG A 217 10.13 16.02 -18.26
C ARG A 217 8.62 15.99 -18.50
N THR A 218 8.15 16.71 -19.53
CA THR A 218 6.73 16.68 -19.93
C THR A 218 6.30 15.27 -20.33
N ALA A 219 7.12 14.54 -21.09
CA ALA A 219 6.82 13.16 -21.47
C ALA A 219 6.70 12.24 -20.25
N LEU A 220 7.64 12.32 -19.30
CA LEU A 220 7.59 11.56 -18.05
C LEU A 220 6.32 11.87 -17.24
N LEU A 221 5.97 13.15 -17.09
CA LEU A 221 4.74 13.53 -16.38
C LEU A 221 3.47 13.07 -17.11
N ALA A 222 3.47 13.04 -18.45
CA ALA A 222 2.37 12.45 -19.22
C ALA A 222 2.25 10.95 -18.99
N PHE A 223 3.38 10.23 -18.91
CA PHE A 223 3.40 8.82 -18.55
C PHE A 223 2.83 8.59 -17.14
N LEU A 224 3.29 9.32 -16.14
CA LEU A 224 2.77 9.22 -14.77
C LEU A 224 1.29 9.62 -14.69
N GLY A 225 0.85 10.60 -15.48
CA GLY A 225 -0.56 10.99 -15.61
C GLY A 225 -1.43 9.97 -16.36
N SER A 226 -0.82 9.01 -17.06
CA SER A 226 -1.54 7.88 -17.66
C SER A 226 -1.74 6.71 -16.68
N LEU A 227 -1.02 6.70 -15.55
CA LEU A 227 -1.12 5.65 -14.54
C LEU A 227 -2.35 5.83 -13.66
#